data_AF-A0A1H2SW17-F1
#
_entry.id   AF-A0A1H2SW17-F1
#
_cell.length_a   1.000
_cell.length_b   1.000
_cell.length_c   1.000
_cell.angle_alpha   90.00
_cell.angle_beta   90.00
_cell.angle_gamma   90.00
#
_symmetry.space_group_name_H-M   'P 1'
#
loop_
_entity.id
_entity.type
_entity.pdbx_description
1 polymer ?
#
loop_
_entity_poly.entity_id
_entity_poly.type
_entity_poly.pdbx_seq_one_letter_code
_entity_poly.pdbx_strand_id
1 'polypeptide(L)'
;MTTTAEEVWGLLRELAQSQQETDRRMKDTDRQIRELGKQIGGLGEKFGSFTEGLALPSMENILRTRFGMEVVSPSVRVTKDGRHLEIYVLSYANGPINAAYVVEAKSHAREESITQMKALLARFRQFFPEHSGKRL
;
A
#
# COMPACT_ATOMS: atom_id res chain seq x y z
N MET A 1 -3.91 63.26 24.32
CA MET A 1 -5.05 63.02 23.43
C MET A 1 -5.85 61.89 24.04
N THR A 2 -7.09 62.14 24.46
CA THR A 2 -7.96 61.13 25.08
C THR A 2 -8.71 60.41 23.96
N THR A 3 -8.46 59.11 23.78
CA THR A 3 -9.20 58.29 22.83
C THR A 3 -10.67 58.27 23.24
N THR A 4 -11.57 58.56 22.30
CA THR A 4 -13.01 58.58 22.56
C THR A 4 -13.56 57.15 22.57
N ALA A 5 -14.67 56.93 23.28
CA ALA A 5 -15.29 55.61 23.34
C ALA A 5 -15.69 55.07 21.95
N GLU A 6 -16.05 55.96 21.01
CA GLU A 6 -16.39 55.59 19.63
C GLU A 6 -15.19 55.03 18.85
N GLU A 7 -14.00 55.61 19.01
CA GLU A 7 -12.77 55.11 18.39
C GLU A 7 -12.41 53.71 18.91
N VAL A 8 -12.59 53.47 20.21
CA VAL A 8 -12.36 52.15 20.82
C VAL A 8 -13.34 51.11 20.24
N TRP A 9 -14.62 51.45 20.11
CA TRP A 9 -15.62 50.54 19.51
C TRP A 9 -15.37 50.26 18.03
N GLY A 10 -14.87 51.25 17.28
CA GLY A 10 -14.43 51.08 15.90
C GLY A 10 -13.31 50.04 15.80
N LEU A 11 -12.26 50.20 16.60
CA LEU A 11 -11.13 49.26 16.65
C LEU A 11 -11.54 47.85 17.07
N LEU A 12 -12.44 47.71 18.05
CA LEU A 12 -12.98 46.41 18.46
C LEU A 12 -13.75 45.71 17.34
N ARG A 13 -14.52 46.47 16.54
CA ARG A 13 -15.25 45.93 15.39
C ARG A 13 -14.32 45.46 14.29
N GLU A 14 -13.31 46.25 13.96
CA GLU A 14 -12.28 45.89 12.98
C GLU A 14 -11.48 44.65 13.43
N LEU A 15 -11.11 44.59 14.71
CA LEU A 15 -10.44 43.43 15.28
C LEU A 15 -11.31 42.17 15.22
N ALA A 16 -12.61 42.28 15.54
CA ALA A 16 -13.54 41.15 15.46
C ALA A 16 -13.70 40.64 14.01
N GLN A 17 -13.75 41.55 13.03
CA GLN A 17 -13.80 41.19 11.61
C GLN A 17 -12.50 40.52 11.15
N SER A 18 -11.35 41.07 11.54
CA SER A 18 -10.03 40.51 11.25
C SER A 18 -9.85 39.12 11.85
N GLN A 19 -10.31 38.90 13.08
CA GLN A 19 -10.33 37.58 13.72
C GLN A 19 -11.21 36.59 12.95
N GLN A 20 -12.42 37.01 12.57
CA GLN A 20 -13.31 36.14 11.80
C GLN A 20 -12.73 35.77 10.42
N GLU A 21 -12.05 36.70 9.75
CA GLU A 21 -11.35 36.41 8.49
C GLU A 21 -10.16 35.48 8.69
N THR A 22 -9.39 35.68 9.76
CA THR A 22 -8.27 34.81 10.14
C THR A 22 -8.75 33.39 10.39
N ASP A 23 -9.84 33.22 11.17
CA ASP A 23 -10.46 31.92 11.43
C ASP A 23 -10.92 31.21 10.15
N ARG A 24 -11.47 31.95 9.19
CA ARG A 24 -11.87 31.39 7.88
C ARG A 24 -10.65 30.92 7.10
N ARG A 25 -9.62 31.75 6.97
CA ARG A 25 -8.37 31.41 6.27
C ARG A 25 -7.66 30.20 6.92
N MET A 26 -7.70 30.11 8.25
CA MET A 26 -7.12 28.98 8.97
C MET A 26 -7.88 27.68 8.68
N LYS A 27 -9.22 27.70 8.69
CA LYS A 27 -10.05 26.55 8.30
C LYS A 27 -9.81 26.09 6.86
N ASP A 28 -9.67 27.03 5.94
CA ASP A 28 -9.37 26.73 4.53
C ASP A 28 -7.97 26.12 4.38
N THR A 29 -6.99 26.63 5.12
CA THR A 29 -5.62 26.08 5.17
C THR A 29 -5.62 24.66 5.73
N ASP A 30 -6.34 24.41 6.84
CA ASP A 30 -6.48 23.07 7.44
C ASP A 30 -7.14 22.08 6.47
N ARG A 31 -8.07 22.55 5.63
CA ARG A 31 -8.66 21.72 4.58
C ARG A 31 -7.62 21.40 3.49
N GLN A 32 -6.89 22.39 3.01
CA GLN A 32 -5.86 22.20 1.99
C GLN A 32 -4.74 21.27 2.46
N ILE A 33 -4.27 21.42 3.70
CA ILE A 33 -3.25 20.53 4.29
C ILE A 33 -3.75 19.08 4.34
N ARG A 34 -5.02 18.87 4.74
CA ARG A 34 -5.61 17.52 4.75
C ARG A 34 -5.74 16.91 3.35
N GLU A 35 -6.15 17.71 2.36
CA GLU A 35 -6.24 17.27 0.96
C GLU A 35 -4.85 16.94 0.40
N LEU A 36 -3.84 17.78 0.67
CA LEU A 36 -2.45 17.53 0.29
C LEU A 36 -1.90 16.27 0.94
N GLY A 37 -2.15 16.06 2.24
CA GLY A 37 -1.74 14.85 2.95
C GLY A 37 -2.30 13.58 2.32
N LYS A 38 -3.57 13.61 1.87
CA LYS A 38 -4.18 12.49 1.13
C LYS A 38 -3.51 12.25 -0.22
N GLN A 39 -3.20 13.31 -0.97
CA GLN A 39 -2.53 13.20 -2.27
C GLN A 39 -1.11 12.64 -2.13
N ILE A 40 -0.34 13.11 -1.15
CA ILE A 40 1.02 12.61 -0.85
C ILE A 40 0.96 11.14 -0.44
N GLY A 41 0.01 10.77 0.43
CA GLY A 41 -0.21 9.37 0.80
C GLY A 41 -0.52 8.48 -0.40
N GLY A 42 -1.44 8.91 -1.27
CA GLY A 42 -1.78 8.19 -2.51
C GLY A 42 -0.62 8.09 -3.51
N LEU A 43 0.26 9.09 -3.56
CA LEU A 43 1.50 9.00 -4.35
C LEU A 43 2.44 7.93 -3.77
N GLY A 44 2.66 7.91 -2.46
CA GLY A 44 3.51 6.91 -1.81
C GLY A 44 3.06 5.47 -2.08
N GLU A 45 1.75 5.22 -2.04
CA GLU A 45 1.17 3.91 -2.37
C GLU A 45 1.43 3.52 -3.84
N LYS A 46 1.20 4.44 -4.78
CA LYS A 46 1.46 4.20 -6.21
C LYS A 46 2.94 3.93 -6.49
N PHE A 47 3.85 4.68 -5.88
CA PHE A 47 5.28 4.44 -6.01
C PHE A 47 5.68 3.05 -5.50
N GLY A 48 5.08 2.59 -4.40
CA GLY A 48 5.26 1.21 -3.92
C GLY A 48 4.88 0.18 -4.97
N SER A 49 3.65 0.28 -5.52
CA SER A 49 3.17 -0.62 -6.57
C SER A 49 4.02 -0.59 -7.85
N PHE A 50 4.56 0.58 -8.20
CA PHE A 50 5.44 0.75 -9.34
C PHE A 50 6.80 0.06 -9.13
N THR A 51 7.42 0.23 -7.97
CA THR A 51 8.68 -0.46 -7.63
C THR A 51 8.53 -1.98 -7.63
N GLU A 52 7.40 -2.49 -7.14
CA GLU A 52 7.08 -3.92 -7.21
C GLU A 52 7.00 -4.37 -8.68
N GLY A 53 6.28 -3.64 -9.53
CA GLY A 53 6.18 -3.91 -10.96
C GLY A 53 7.53 -3.90 -11.70
N LEU A 54 8.46 -3.00 -11.31
CA LEU A 54 9.81 -2.97 -11.86
C LEU A 54 10.67 -4.17 -11.44
N ALA A 55 10.37 -4.81 -10.29
CA ALA A 55 11.12 -5.98 -9.83
C ALA A 55 10.71 -7.27 -10.55
N LEU A 56 9.54 -7.30 -11.19
CA LEU A 56 8.99 -8.51 -11.81
C LEU A 56 9.92 -9.13 -12.86
N PRO A 57 10.48 -8.41 -13.85
CA PRO A 57 11.36 -9.01 -14.86
C PRO A 57 12.61 -9.67 -14.26
N SER A 58 13.25 -9.01 -13.28
CA SER A 58 14.42 -9.57 -12.61
C SER A 58 14.07 -10.80 -11.78
N MET A 59 12.91 -10.78 -11.10
CA MET A 59 12.42 -11.91 -10.32
C MET A 59 12.06 -13.11 -11.20
N GLU A 60 11.37 -12.90 -12.32
CA GLU A 60 11.08 -13.96 -13.30
C GLU A 60 12.37 -14.60 -13.81
N ASN A 61 13.38 -13.78 -14.14
CA ASN A 61 14.68 -14.28 -14.56
C ASN A 61 15.34 -15.14 -13.48
N ILE A 62 15.33 -14.71 -12.21
CA ILE A 62 15.88 -15.48 -11.08
C ILE A 62 15.12 -16.81 -10.90
N LEU A 63 13.79 -16.78 -10.92
CA LEU A 63 12.95 -17.97 -10.76
C LEU A 63 13.25 -19.02 -11.84
N ARG A 64 13.40 -18.57 -13.10
CA ARG A 64 13.71 -19.47 -14.22
C ARG A 64 15.16 -19.97 -14.19
N THR A 65 16.12 -19.06 -14.11
CA THR A 65 17.53 -19.40 -14.33
C THR A 65 18.21 -20.01 -13.11
N ARG A 66 17.86 -19.55 -11.90
CA ARG A 66 18.50 -19.99 -10.66
C ARG A 66 17.71 -21.06 -9.92
N PHE A 67 16.38 -20.97 -9.94
CA PHE A 67 15.51 -21.92 -9.24
C PHE A 67 14.91 -22.99 -10.15
N GLY A 68 15.10 -22.90 -11.47
CA GLY A 68 14.61 -23.88 -12.43
C GLY A 68 13.08 -23.95 -12.52
N MET A 69 12.39 -22.86 -12.17
CA MET A 69 10.94 -22.83 -12.23
C MET A 69 10.44 -22.81 -13.68
N GLU A 70 9.52 -23.71 -13.99
CA GLU A 70 8.95 -23.88 -15.33
C GLU A 70 7.81 -22.88 -15.56
N VAL A 71 6.93 -22.77 -14.56
CA VAL A 71 5.79 -21.86 -14.56
C VAL A 71 6.08 -20.68 -13.65
N VAL A 72 5.86 -19.47 -14.15
CA VAL A 72 5.89 -18.22 -13.39
C VAL A 72 4.63 -17.46 -13.72
N SER A 73 3.81 -17.19 -12.71
CA SER A 73 2.50 -16.56 -12.87
C SER A 73 2.39 -15.36 -11.92
N PRO A 74 2.47 -14.12 -12.44
CA PRO A 74 2.22 -12.94 -11.65
C PRO A 74 0.74 -12.68 -11.43
N SER A 75 0.42 -11.93 -10.37
CA SER A 75 -0.93 -11.47 -10.02
C SER A 75 -1.97 -12.59 -9.93
N VAL A 76 -1.63 -13.68 -9.23
CA VAL A 76 -2.53 -14.82 -9.09
C VAL A 76 -3.62 -14.49 -8.07
N ARG A 77 -4.88 -14.58 -8.51
CA ARG A 77 -6.06 -14.37 -7.67
C ARG A 77 -6.94 -15.61 -7.74
N VAL A 78 -7.37 -16.09 -6.58
CA VAL A 78 -8.22 -17.27 -6.47
C VAL A 78 -9.37 -17.00 -5.50
N THR A 79 -10.56 -17.45 -5.88
CA THR A 79 -11.75 -17.43 -5.03
C THR A 79 -12.24 -18.85 -4.83
N LYS A 80 -12.44 -19.25 -3.58
CA LYS A 80 -12.88 -20.60 -3.21
C LYS A 80 -13.71 -20.55 -1.93
N ASP A 81 -14.91 -21.13 -1.95
CA ASP A 81 -15.85 -21.14 -0.82
C ASP A 81 -16.12 -19.74 -0.25
N GLY A 82 -16.26 -18.72 -1.11
CA GLY A 82 -16.44 -17.33 -0.69
C GLY A 82 -15.21 -16.68 -0.04
N ARG A 83 -14.07 -17.35 -0.02
CA ARG A 83 -12.78 -16.82 0.46
C ARG A 83 -11.93 -16.39 -0.72
N HIS A 84 -11.15 -15.33 -0.53
CA HIS A 84 -10.25 -14.80 -1.54
C HIS A 84 -8.79 -14.93 -1.10
N LEU A 85 -7.91 -15.18 -2.05
CA LEU A 85 -6.48 -15.14 -1.87
C LEU A 85 -5.83 -14.50 -3.10
N GLU A 86 -4.91 -13.58 -2.85
CA GLU A 86 -4.04 -12.97 -3.86
C GLU A 86 -2.59 -13.32 -3.53
N ILE A 87 -1.84 -13.65 -4.56
CA ILE A 87 -0.41 -13.94 -4.52
C ILE A 87 0.26 -13.06 -5.56
N TYR A 88 1.27 -12.30 -5.14
CA TYR A 88 2.00 -11.43 -6.07
C TYR A 88 2.64 -12.21 -7.22
N VAL A 89 3.41 -13.27 -6.92
CA VAL A 89 3.86 -14.26 -7.92
C VAL A 89 3.78 -15.67 -7.37
N LEU A 90 3.11 -16.55 -8.10
CA LEU A 90 3.17 -18.00 -7.89
C LEU A 90 4.04 -18.62 -8.97
N SER A 91 5.03 -19.39 -8.57
CA SER A 91 5.91 -20.09 -9.48
C SER A 91 6.07 -21.55 -9.07
N TYR A 92 6.14 -22.47 -10.02
CA TYR A 92 6.32 -23.87 -9.71
C TYR A 92 7.02 -24.64 -10.82
N ALA A 93 7.63 -25.75 -10.43
CA ALA A 93 8.15 -26.78 -11.31
C ALA A 93 7.65 -28.15 -10.85
N ASN A 94 7.47 -29.06 -11.81
CA ASN A 94 7.17 -30.46 -11.55
C ASN A 94 8.47 -31.29 -11.57
N GLY A 95 8.34 -32.62 -11.67
CA GLY A 95 9.47 -33.52 -11.91
C GLY A 95 10.54 -33.47 -10.82
N PRO A 96 11.84 -33.41 -11.16
CA PRO A 96 12.94 -33.47 -10.18
C PRO A 96 12.92 -32.34 -9.14
N ILE A 97 12.44 -31.14 -9.51
CA ILE A 97 12.41 -29.99 -8.60
C ILE A 97 11.19 -30.07 -7.67
N ASN A 98 10.04 -30.45 -8.22
CA ASN A 98 8.75 -30.61 -7.53
C ASN A 98 8.49 -29.59 -6.40
N ALA A 99 8.57 -28.31 -6.73
CA ALA A 99 8.47 -27.22 -5.78
C ALA A 99 7.52 -26.12 -6.28
N ALA A 100 6.90 -25.42 -5.32
CA ALA A 100 6.14 -24.20 -5.54
C ALA A 100 6.76 -23.08 -4.70
N TYR A 101 6.85 -21.89 -5.27
CA TYR A 101 7.41 -20.69 -4.68
C TYR A 101 6.32 -19.62 -4.70
N VAL A 102 5.97 -19.13 -3.52
CA VAL A 102 5.13 -17.94 -3.34
C VAL A 102 6.06 -16.77 -3.10
N VAL A 103 5.97 -15.75 -3.94
CA VAL A 103 6.83 -14.57 -3.82
C VAL A 103 5.97 -13.34 -3.62
N GLU A 104 6.35 -12.53 -2.63
CA GLU A 104 5.81 -11.20 -2.38
C GLU A 104 6.93 -10.19 -2.55
N ALA A 105 6.68 -9.13 -3.31
CA ALA A 105 7.54 -7.96 -3.36
C ALA A 105 7.01 -6.92 -2.37
N LYS A 106 7.92 -6.21 -1.69
CA LYS A 106 7.61 -5.06 -0.83
C LYS A 106 8.69 -4.02 -1.04
N SER A 107 8.30 -2.75 -1.21
CA SER A 107 9.28 -1.64 -1.25
C SER A 107 10.03 -1.51 0.08
N HIS A 108 9.36 -1.81 1.20
CA HIS A 108 9.94 -1.80 2.54
C HIS A 108 9.44 -3.03 3.31
N ALA A 109 10.33 -3.99 3.58
CA ALA A 109 9.99 -5.18 4.35
C ALA A 109 9.81 -4.82 5.85
N ARG A 110 8.73 -5.31 6.46
CA ARG A 110 8.43 -5.16 7.89
C ARG A 110 8.13 -6.52 8.52
N GLU A 111 8.18 -6.63 9.85
CA GLU A 111 7.80 -7.87 10.56
C GLU A 111 6.36 -8.31 10.24
N GLU A 112 5.47 -7.34 10.07
CA GLU A 112 4.09 -7.58 9.65
C GLU A 112 4.03 -8.30 8.29
N SER A 113 4.90 -7.95 7.34
CA SER A 113 4.98 -8.61 6.02
C SER A 113 5.34 -10.09 6.16
N ILE A 114 6.20 -10.45 7.12
CA ILE A 114 6.55 -11.84 7.40
C ILE A 114 5.34 -12.58 8.00
N THR A 115 4.61 -11.92 8.89
CA THR A 115 3.39 -12.49 9.50
C THR A 115 2.30 -12.73 8.45
N GLN A 116 2.09 -11.78 7.54
CA GLN A 116 1.16 -11.92 6.41
C GLN A 116 1.57 -13.07 5.48
N MET A 117 2.86 -13.19 5.14
CA MET A 117 3.39 -14.30 4.34
C MET A 117 3.15 -15.66 5.03
N LYS A 118 3.40 -15.77 6.33
CA LYS A 118 3.13 -17.01 7.09
C LYS A 118 1.65 -17.39 7.04
N ALA A 119 0.75 -16.41 7.22
CA ALA A 119 -0.69 -16.63 7.14
C ALA A 119 -1.14 -17.07 5.74
N LEU A 120 -0.54 -16.51 4.70
CA LEU A 120 -0.76 -16.92 3.31
C LEU A 120 -0.32 -18.38 3.11
N LEU A 121 0.93 -18.71 3.47
CA LEU A 121 1.49 -20.06 3.30
C LEU A 121 0.69 -21.12 4.06
N ALA A 122 0.20 -20.82 5.27
CA ALA A 122 -0.65 -21.72 6.05
C ALA A 122 -1.96 -22.09 5.33
N ARG A 123 -2.45 -21.21 4.45
CA ARG A 123 -3.70 -21.40 3.70
C ARG A 123 -3.47 -21.82 2.25
N PHE A 124 -2.24 -21.69 1.74
CA PHE A 124 -1.90 -21.91 0.33
C PHE A 124 -2.48 -23.22 -0.23
N ARG A 125 -2.23 -24.35 0.43
CA ARG A 125 -2.68 -25.68 -0.04
C ARG A 125 -4.21 -25.86 -0.01
N GLN A 126 -4.94 -25.07 0.78
CA GLN A 126 -6.41 -25.10 0.76
C GLN A 126 -6.95 -24.51 -0.55
N PHE A 127 -6.28 -23.47 -1.05
CA PHE A 127 -6.60 -22.81 -2.31
C PHE A 127 -6.03 -23.54 -3.53
N PHE A 128 -4.81 -24.07 -3.41
CA PHE A 128 -4.09 -24.78 -4.49
C PHE A 128 -3.78 -26.24 -4.12
N PRO A 129 -4.81 -27.10 -3.99
CA PRO A 129 -4.61 -28.52 -3.63
C PRO A 129 -3.77 -29.29 -4.66
N GLU A 130 -3.72 -28.85 -5.92
CA GLU A 130 -2.85 -29.38 -6.98
C GLU A 130 -1.35 -29.25 -6.65
N HIS A 131 -0.99 -28.40 -5.69
CA HIS A 131 0.38 -28.21 -5.23
C HIS A 131 0.67 -28.88 -3.88
N SER A 132 -0.23 -29.73 -3.37
CA SER A 132 -0.09 -30.39 -2.05
C SER A 132 1.19 -31.21 -1.90
N GLY A 133 1.60 -31.90 -2.98
CA GLY A 133 2.79 -32.74 -3.00
C GLY A 133 4.09 -31.99 -3.27
N LYS A 134 4.05 -30.66 -3.40
CA LYS A 134 5.23 -29.83 -3.68
C LYS A 134 5.90 -29.39 -2.40
N ARG A 135 7.24 -29.29 -2.46
CA ARG A 135 7.98 -28.47 -1.50
C ARG A 135 7.52 -27.02 -1.68
N LEU A 136 7.08 -26.41 -0.58
CA LEU A 136 6.67 -25.01 -0.52
C LEU A 136 7.73 -24.21 0.23
#